data_AF-A0AAD5M9F1-F1
#
_entry.id   AF-A0AAD5M9F1-F1
#
_cell.length_a   1.000
_cell.length_b   1.000
_cell.length_c   1.000
_cell.angle_alpha   90.00
_cell.angle_beta   90.00
_cell.angle_gamma   90.00
#
_symmetry.space_group_name_H-M   'P 1'
#
loop_
_entity.id
_entity.type
_entity.pdbx_description
1 polymer ?
#
loop_
_entity_poly.entity_id
_entity_poly.type
_entity_poly.pdbx_seq_one_letter_code
_entity_poly.pdbx_strand_id
1 'polypeptide(L)' 'MMARKWFAIFRGGENSLKDQLHSTRLREVDHVAALEMVEENPSLTCQMLAKEINICFKTIANLLYELDKNWNKSK' A
#
# COMPACT_ATOMS: atom_id res chain seq x y z
N MET A 1 15.52 -13.91 -21.86
CA MET A 1 16.88 -14.06 -21.28
C MET A 1 17.12 -12.95 -20.28
N MET A 2 17.18 -13.26 -18.98
CA MET A 2 17.32 -12.26 -17.92
C MET A 2 18.67 -11.52 -17.95
N ALA A 3 19.74 -12.18 -18.39
CA ALA A 3 21.07 -11.57 -18.50
C ALA A 3 21.07 -10.31 -19.38
N ARG A 4 20.38 -10.32 -20.53
CA ARG A 4 20.34 -9.16 -21.43
C ARG A 4 19.65 -7.94 -20.81
N LYS A 5 18.60 -8.15 -20.00
CA LYS A 5 17.90 -7.08 -19.29
C LYS A 5 18.80 -6.45 -18.22
N TRP A 6 19.46 -7.27 -17.42
CA TRP A 6 20.40 -6.80 -16.41
C TRP A 6 21.58 -6.02 -17.00
N PHE A 7 22.17 -6.51 -18.09
CA PHE A 7 23.23 -5.77 -18.80
C PHE A 7 22.77 -4.40 -19.32
N ALA A 8 21.52 -4.27 -19.77
CA ALA A 8 20.96 -2.99 -20.21
C ALA A 8 20.77 -2.02 -19.03
N ILE A 9 20.27 -2.51 -17.88
CA ILE A 9 20.10 -1.73 -16.65
C ILE A 9 21.45 -1.20 -16.15
N PHE A 10 22.46 -2.07 -16.04
CA PHE A 10 23.80 -1.68 -15.60
C PHE A 10 24.48 -0.71 -16.58
N ARG A 11 24.29 -0.90 -17.90
CA ARG A 11 24.79 0.05 -18.91
C ARG A 11 24.11 1.43 -18.81
N GLY A 12 22.90 1.50 -18.26
CA GLY A 12 22.19 2.74 -17.96
C GLY A 12 22.69 3.48 -16.71
N GLY A 13 23.67 2.93 -15.99
CA GLY A 13 24.23 3.53 -14.77
C GLY A 13 23.52 3.12 -13.48
N GLU A 14 22.50 2.26 -13.56
CA GLU A 14 21.78 1.73 -12.40
C GLU A 14 22.56 0.52 -11.84
N ASN A 15 23.32 0.73 -10.77
CA ASN A 15 24.13 -0.33 -10.12
C ASN A 15 23.38 -1.07 -9.00
N SER A 16 22.07 -0.85 -8.87
CA SER A 16 21.27 -1.52 -7.84
C SER A 16 20.97 -2.96 -8.24
N LEU A 17 21.31 -3.90 -7.34
CA LEU A 17 20.93 -5.32 -7.45
C LEU A 17 19.55 -5.60 -6.84
N LYS A 18 18.88 -4.59 -6.29
CA LYS A 18 17.56 -4.75 -5.68
C LYS A 18 16.51 -4.79 -6.77
N ASP A 19 15.59 -5.76 -6.67
CA ASP A 19 14.41 -5.76 -7.52
C ASP A 19 13.67 -4.44 -7.34
N GLN A 20 13.31 -3.81 -8.46
CA GLN A 20 12.39 -2.69 -8.42
C GLN A 20 11.10 -3.17 -7.81
N LEU A 21 10.53 -2.36 -6.91
CA LEU A 21 9.20 -2.61 -6.37
C LEU A 21 8.25 -2.84 -7.55
N HIS A 22 7.72 -4.06 -7.65
CA HIS A 22 6.71 -4.34 -8.64
C HIS A 22 5.54 -3.40 -8.38
N SER A 23 5.18 -2.61 -9.39
CA SER A 23 4.00 -1.76 -9.34
C SER A 23 2.78 -2.66 -9.28
N THR A 24 2.36 -3.04 -8.08
CA THR A 24 1.01 -3.50 -7.84
C THR A 24 0.08 -2.37 -8.26
N ARG A 25 -1.01 -2.67 -8.97
CA ARG A 25 -2.03 -1.68 -9.29
C ARG A 25 -2.60 -1.15 -7.96
N LEU A 26 -2.05 -0.03 -7.48
CA LEU A 26 -2.64 0.74 -6.39
C LEU A 26 -3.98 1.18 -6.94
N ARG A 27 -5.07 0.56 -6.46
CA ARG A 27 -6.37 1.20 -6.59
C ARG A 27 -6.23 2.48 -5.80
N GLU A 28 -6.51 3.63 -6.40
CA GLU A 28 -6.80 4.87 -5.69
C GLU A 28 -8.05 4.61 -4.84
N VAL A 29 -7.87 3.87 -3.76
CA VAL A 29 -8.81 3.83 -2.66
C VAL A 29 -8.45 5.08 -1.89
N ASP A 30 -9.44 5.91 -1.58
CA ASP A 30 -9.22 7.20 -0.96
C ASP A 30 -8.72 6.98 0.49
N HIS A 31 -7.39 6.81 0.61
CA HIS A 31 -6.69 6.45 1.84
C HIS A 31 -6.95 7.50 2.93
N VAL A 32 -7.15 8.75 2.51
CA VAL A 32 -7.43 9.90 3.37
C VAL A 32 -8.80 9.75 4.01
N ALA A 33 -9.84 9.48 3.22
CA ALA A 33 -11.20 9.28 3.74
C ALA A 33 -11.29 8.08 4.71
N ALA A 34 -10.53 7.01 4.45
CA ALA A 34 -10.48 5.86 5.36
C ALA A 34 -9.74 6.18 6.67
N LEU A 35 -8.70 7.02 6.61
CA LEU A 35 -7.96 7.48 7.79
C LEU A 35 -8.79 8.42 8.65
N GLU A 36 -9.43 9.42 8.05
CA GLU A 36 -10.27 10.40 8.75
C GLU A 36 -11.38 9.70 9.54
N MET A 37 -12.05 8.70 8.96
CA MET A 37 -13.10 7.96 9.68
C MET A 37 -12.58 7.10 10.84
N VAL A 38 -11.36 6.56 10.72
CA VAL A 38 -10.74 5.78 11.78
C VAL A 38 -10.29 6.68 12.93
N GLU A 39 -9.79 7.88 12.61
CA GLU A 39 -9.42 8.89 13.61
C GLU A 39 -10.65 9.47 14.33
N GLU A 40 -11.73 9.77 13.58
CA GLU A 40 -12.97 10.27 14.17
C GLU A 40 -13.68 9.24 15.06
N ASN A 41 -13.58 7.95 14.72
CA ASN A 41 -14.29 6.88 15.42
C ASN A 41 -13.45 5.60 15.56
N PRO A 42 -12.51 5.54 16.53
CA PRO A 42 -11.59 4.41 16.69
C PRO A 42 -12.26 3.10 17.12
N SER A 43 -13.55 3.13 17.46
CA SER A 43 -14.33 1.95 17.87
C SER A 43 -15.10 1.28 16.71
N LEU A 44 -15.09 1.87 15.52
CA LEU A 44 -15.81 1.30 14.38
C LEU A 44 -15.13 0.03 13.88
N THR A 45 -15.95 -0.98 13.60
CA THR A 45 -15.48 -2.20 12.97
C THR A 45 -15.21 -1.94 11.47
N CYS A 46 -14.25 -2.66 10.89
CA CYS A 46 -13.93 -2.51 9.47
C CYS A 46 -15.14 -2.80 8.54
N GLN A 47 -16.15 -3.53 9.01
CA GLN A 47 -17.41 -3.75 8.28
C GLN A 47 -18.28 -2.50 8.22
N MET A 48 -18.28 -1.68 9.28
CA MET A 48 -19.02 -0.42 9.30
C MET A 48 -18.34 0.62 8.41
N LEU A 49 -17.02 0.75 8.52
CA LEU A 49 -16.21 1.59 7.63
C LEU A 49 -16.39 1.21 6.15
N ALA A 50 -16.49 -0.09 5.87
CA ALA A 50 -16.72 -0.60 4.52
C ALA A 50 -18.07 -0.15 3.94
N LYS A 51 -19.11 -0.13 4.77
CA LYS A 51 -20.44 0.32 4.36
C LYS A 51 -20.46 1.83 4.14
N GLU A 52 -19.82 2.59 5.02
CA GLU A 52 -19.79 4.05 4.98
C GLU A 52 -19.07 4.56 3.72
N ILE A 53 -17.90 3.98 3.41
CA ILE A 53 -17.05 4.42 2.29
C ILE A 53 -17.39 3.65 0.99
N ASN A 54 -18.35 2.72 1.04
CA ASN A 54 -18.70 1.82 -0.08
C ASN A 54 -17.50 1.03 -0.63
N ILE A 55 -16.60 0.60 0.26
CA ILE A 55 -15.40 -0.15 -0.09
C ILE A 55 -15.52 -1.57 0.47
N CYS A 56 -14.91 -2.55 -0.19
CA CYS A 56 -14.88 -3.91 0.33
C CYS A 56 -14.15 -3.98 1.69
N PHE A 57 -14.75 -4.64 2.69
CA PHE A 57 -14.16 -4.88 4.01
C PHE A 57 -12.69 -5.32 3.96
N LYS A 58 -12.36 -6.22 3.02
CA LYS A 58 -10.99 -6.76 2.90
C LYS A 58 -9.98 -5.69 2.50
N THR A 59 -10.41 -4.70 1.72
CA THR A 59 -9.58 -3.55 1.35
C THR A 59 -9.29 -2.68 2.58
N ILE A 60 -10.29 -2.41 3.42
CA ILE A 60 -10.11 -1.63 4.66
C ILE A 60 -9.24 -2.37 5.66
N ALA A 61 -9.41 -3.68 5.82
CA ALA A 61 -8.55 -4.48 6.68
C ALA A 61 -7.07 -4.44 6.23
N ASN A 62 -6.83 -4.52 4.92
CA ASN A 62 -5.48 -4.39 4.36
C ASN A 62 -4.92 -2.97 4.55
N LEU A 63 -5.74 -1.94 4.39
CA LEU A 63 -5.36 -0.55 4.60
C LEU A 63 -4.89 -0.30 6.04
N LEU A 64 -5.69 -0.73 7.02
CA LEU A 64 -5.36 -0.63 8.44
C LEU A 64 -4.08 -1.39 8.78
N TYR A 65 -3.90 -2.58 8.21
CA TYR A 65 -2.68 -3.37 8.42
C TYR A 65 -1.43 -2.68 7.86
N GLU A 66 -1.51 -2.09 6.66
CA GLU A 66 -0.39 -1.33 6.08
C GLU A 66 -0.10 -0.04 6.87
N LEU A 67 -1.13 0.62 7.41
CA LEU A 67 -0.96 1.78 8.30
C LEU A 67 -0.22 1.41 9.59
N ASP A 68 -0.64 0.35 10.28
CA ASP A 68 0.04 -0.14 11.49
C ASP A 68 1.50 -0.53 11.19
N LYS A 69 1.74 -1.23 10.08
CA LYS A 69 3.08 -1.61 9.64
C LYS A 69 3.96 -0.40 9.33
N ASN A 70 3.42 0.66 8.76
CA ASN A 70 4.16 1.89 8.46
C ASN A 70 4.41 2.75 9.70
N TRP A 71 3.45 2.79 10.63
CA TRP A 71 3.61 3.45 11.93
C TRP A 71 4.77 2.83 12.73
N ASN A 72 4.83 1.49 12.78
CA ASN A 72 5.87 0.76 13.49
C ASN A 72 7.28 0.88 12.85
N LYS A 73 7.37 1.29 11.59
CA LYS A 73 8.64 1.52 10.88
C LYS A 73 9.19 2.94 11.00
N SER A 74 8.36 3.91 11.39
CA SER A 74 8.79 5.31 11.60
C SER A 74 9.36 5.57 13.00
N LYS A 75 9.45 4.54 13.85
CA LYS A 75 9.98 4.61 15.21
C LYS A 75 11.37 4.01 15.29
#